data_AF-B7FI48-F1
#
_entry.id   AF-B7FI48-F1
#
_cell.length_a   1.000
_cell.length_b   1.000
_cell.length_c   1.000
_cell.angle_alpha   90.00
_cell.angle_beta   90.00
_cell.angle_gamma   90.00
#
_symmetry.space_group_name_H-M   'P 1'
#
loop_
_entity.id
_entity.type
_entity.pdbx_description
1 polymer ?
#
loop_
_entity_poly.entity_id
_entity_poly.type
_entity_poly.pdbx_seq_one_letter_code
_entity_poly.pdbx_strand_id
1 'polypeptide(L)'
;MADLKSTFLNVYSVLKSELLHDPAFEWSEDSRQWVDRMLDYNVPGGKLNRGLSVIDSYRLLKEGQALNDDEIFQASALGWCIEWLQAYFLVLDDIMDNSHTRRGQPCWYRVPKVGMIAANDGVLLRNHIPRILRKHFKGKPYYVELLDLFNEVEFQTAAGQMIDLITTLEGEKDLSKYTLSLHRRIVQYKTAYYSFYLPVACALLMAGENLDNHVDVKNILVEMGTYFQVQDDYLDCFGDPETNWKDRHRY
;
A
#
# COMPACT_ATOMS: atom_id res chain seq x y z
N MET A 1 6.97 0.04 -27.75
CA MET A 1 7.14 -0.23 -26.30
C MET A 1 5.75 -0.48 -25.74
N ALA A 2 5.54 -1.61 -25.06
CA ALA A 2 4.30 -1.79 -24.31
C ALA A 2 4.16 -0.65 -23.29
N ASP A 3 2.94 -0.16 -23.09
CA ASP A 3 2.63 0.82 -22.06
C ASP A 3 3.05 0.25 -20.69
N LEU A 4 3.86 1.00 -19.92
CA LEU A 4 4.40 0.56 -18.62
C LEU A 4 3.28 0.13 -17.68
N LYS A 5 2.14 0.83 -17.72
CA LYS A 5 0.96 0.50 -16.93
C LYS A 5 0.35 -0.83 -17.36
N SER A 6 0.30 -1.13 -18.65
CA SER A 6 -0.15 -2.44 -19.15
C SER A 6 0.77 -3.57 -18.66
N THR A 7 2.09 -3.36 -18.68
CA THR A 7 3.06 -4.33 -18.17
C THR A 7 2.87 -4.55 -16.68
N PHE A 8 2.71 -3.47 -15.91
CA PHE A 8 2.44 -3.54 -14.48
C PHE A 8 1.17 -4.35 -14.17
N LEU A 9 0.08 -4.12 -14.91
CA LEU A 9 -1.18 -4.89 -14.79
C LEU A 9 -1.05 -6.35 -15.24
N ASN A 10 -0.16 -6.66 -16.19
CA ASN A 10 0.12 -8.04 -16.55
C ASN A 10 0.81 -8.78 -15.38
N VAL A 11 1.75 -8.11 -14.69
CA VAL A 11 2.39 -8.68 -13.49
C VAL A 11 1.36 -8.96 -12.39
N TYR A 12 0.35 -8.11 -12.19
CA TYR A 12 -0.75 -8.39 -11.27
C TYR A 12 -1.43 -9.73 -11.55
N SER A 13 -1.74 -10.00 -12.82
CA SER A 13 -2.42 -11.23 -13.25
C SER A 13 -1.57 -12.46 -12.94
N VAL A 14 -0.25 -12.36 -13.13
CA VAL A 14 0.70 -13.40 -12.75
C VAL A 14 0.71 -13.62 -11.24
N LEU A 15 0.93 -12.57 -10.45
CA LEU A 15 1.01 -12.67 -8.99
C LEU A 15 -0.30 -13.20 -8.39
N LYS A 16 -1.45 -12.71 -8.86
CA LYS A 16 -2.77 -13.19 -8.45
C LYS A 16 -2.92 -14.69 -8.72
N SER A 17 -2.59 -15.13 -9.94
CA SER A 17 -2.65 -16.55 -10.29
C SER A 17 -1.77 -17.41 -9.38
N GLU A 18 -0.56 -16.95 -9.07
CA GLU A 18 0.34 -17.66 -8.18
C GLU A 18 -0.19 -17.77 -6.75
N LEU A 19 -0.80 -16.70 -6.21
CA LEU A 19 -1.40 -16.69 -4.88
C LEU A 19 -2.60 -17.63 -4.80
N LEU A 20 -3.45 -17.65 -5.84
CA LEU A 20 -4.61 -18.55 -5.90
C LEU A 20 -4.20 -20.03 -5.98
N HIS A 21 -2.99 -20.33 -6.45
CA HIS A 21 -2.45 -21.70 -6.53
C HIS A 21 -1.32 -21.94 -5.51
N ASP A 22 -1.29 -21.16 -4.43
CA ASP A 22 -0.23 -21.29 -3.43
C ASP A 22 -0.30 -22.66 -2.73
N PRO A 23 0.77 -23.48 -2.77
CA PRO A 23 0.77 -24.82 -2.20
C PRO A 23 0.74 -24.86 -0.66
N ALA A 24 0.85 -23.73 0.02
CA ALA A 24 0.72 -23.65 1.47
C ALA A 24 -0.74 -23.77 1.96
N PHE A 25 -1.71 -23.76 1.06
CA PHE A 25 -3.12 -23.89 1.39
C PHE A 25 -3.81 -24.91 0.48
N GLU A 26 -4.72 -25.70 1.05
CA GLU A 26 -5.55 -26.65 0.30
C GLU A 26 -6.77 -25.91 -0.25
N TRP A 27 -6.72 -25.56 -1.53
CA TRP A 27 -7.75 -24.76 -2.18
C TRP A 27 -8.95 -25.59 -2.62
N SER A 28 -10.16 -25.07 -2.36
CA SER A 28 -11.39 -25.49 -3.02
C SER A 28 -11.74 -24.49 -4.13
N GLU A 29 -12.75 -24.81 -4.94
CA GLU A 29 -13.28 -23.86 -5.92
C GLU A 29 -13.86 -22.61 -5.23
N ASP A 30 -14.60 -22.78 -4.14
CA ASP A 30 -15.21 -21.68 -3.38
C ASP A 30 -14.15 -20.75 -2.77
N SER A 31 -13.11 -21.28 -2.13
CA SER A 31 -12.07 -20.45 -1.51
C SER A 31 -11.24 -19.72 -2.56
N ARG A 32 -10.98 -20.36 -3.70
CA ARG A 32 -10.30 -19.73 -4.84
C ARG A 32 -11.12 -18.59 -5.43
N GLN A 33 -12.41 -18.80 -5.69
CA GLN A 33 -13.29 -17.75 -6.21
C GLN A 33 -13.44 -16.58 -5.22
N TRP A 34 -13.51 -16.86 -3.91
CA TRP A 34 -13.55 -15.83 -2.88
C TRP A 34 -12.32 -14.93 -2.92
N VAL A 35 -11.12 -15.52 -2.88
CA VAL A 35 -9.86 -14.77 -2.87
C VAL A 35 -9.65 -14.03 -4.20
N ASP A 36 -9.99 -14.65 -5.33
CA ASP A 36 -9.87 -14.01 -6.65
C ASP A 36 -10.70 -12.72 -6.73
N ARG A 37 -11.99 -12.80 -6.35
CA ARG A 37 -12.89 -11.64 -6.30
C ARG A 37 -12.41 -10.61 -5.28
N MET A 38 -11.97 -11.02 -4.10
CA MET A 38 -11.48 -10.12 -3.05
C MET A 38 -10.25 -9.34 -3.52
N LEU A 39 -9.33 -10.00 -4.23
CA LEU A 39 -8.14 -9.36 -4.80
C LEU A 39 -8.50 -8.34 -5.88
N ASP A 40 -9.33 -8.71 -6.85
CA ASP A 40 -9.73 -7.81 -7.95
C ASP A 40 -10.51 -6.59 -7.44
N TYR A 41 -11.26 -6.75 -6.35
CA TYR A 41 -12.02 -5.65 -5.74
C TYR A 41 -11.11 -4.64 -5.02
N ASN A 42 -10.15 -5.13 -4.24
CA ASN A 42 -9.42 -4.29 -3.28
C ASN A 42 -8.08 -3.78 -3.78
N VAL A 43 -7.42 -4.49 -4.70
CA VAL A 43 -6.01 -4.22 -5.04
C VAL A 43 -5.86 -3.28 -6.25
N PRO A 44 -6.32 -3.62 -7.47
CA PRO A 44 -5.94 -2.90 -8.69
C PRO A 44 -6.71 -1.60 -8.96
N GLY A 45 -7.78 -1.29 -8.22
CA GLY A 45 -8.71 -0.18 -8.54
C GLY A 45 -8.18 1.24 -8.28
N GLY A 46 -6.94 1.41 -7.83
CA GLY A 46 -6.35 2.72 -7.52
C GLY A 46 -5.66 3.38 -8.72
N LYS A 47 -4.98 4.51 -8.46
CA LYS A 47 -4.08 5.15 -9.45
C LYS A 47 -2.77 4.39 -9.65
N LEU A 48 -2.43 3.49 -8.72
CA LEU A 48 -1.22 2.66 -8.71
C LEU A 48 0.10 3.46 -8.64
N ASN A 49 0.03 4.71 -8.18
CA ASN A 49 1.19 5.61 -8.14
C ASN A 49 2.33 5.07 -7.27
N ARG A 50 2.03 4.38 -6.17
CA ARG A 50 3.05 3.82 -5.26
C ARG A 50 3.72 2.61 -5.89
N GLY A 51 2.94 1.76 -6.55
CA GLY A 51 3.47 0.61 -7.28
C GLY A 51 4.33 1.01 -8.47
N LEU A 52 3.84 1.94 -9.29
CA LEU A 52 4.56 2.43 -10.48
C LEU A 52 5.85 3.18 -10.11
N SER A 53 5.86 3.90 -8.99
CA SER A 53 7.04 4.65 -8.57
C SER A 53 8.24 3.77 -8.22
N VAL A 54 8.06 2.50 -7.89
CA VAL A 54 9.18 1.55 -7.74
C VAL A 54 9.91 1.39 -9.08
N ILE A 55 9.15 1.21 -10.17
CA ILE A 55 9.72 0.97 -11.50
C ILE A 55 10.40 2.23 -12.02
N ASP A 56 9.74 3.39 -11.86
CA ASP A 56 10.30 4.67 -12.27
C ASP A 56 11.56 5.01 -11.48
N SER A 57 11.55 4.79 -10.15
CA SER A 57 12.73 5.00 -9.30
C SER A 57 13.88 4.08 -9.69
N TYR A 58 13.60 2.80 -9.94
CA TYR A 58 14.62 1.84 -10.36
C TYR A 58 15.23 2.20 -11.71
N ARG A 59 14.40 2.62 -12.67
CA ARG A 59 14.87 3.10 -13.98
C ARG A 59 15.77 4.34 -13.85
N LEU A 60 15.44 5.27 -12.96
CA LEU A 60 16.24 6.46 -12.71
C LEU A 60 17.60 6.11 -12.06
N LEU A 61 17.62 5.17 -11.10
CA LEU A 61 18.86 4.67 -10.49
C LEU A 61 19.79 3.95 -11.50
N LYS A 62 19.22 3.39 -12.57
CA LYS A 62 19.96 2.78 -13.68
C LYS A 62 20.47 3.81 -14.71
N GLU A 63 20.39 5.10 -14.41
CA GLU A 63 20.89 6.20 -15.24
C GLU A 63 20.37 6.15 -16.69
N GLY A 64 19.12 5.72 -16.89
CA GLY A 64 18.49 5.63 -18.21
C GLY A 64 18.86 4.40 -19.04
N GLN A 65 19.59 3.43 -18.46
CA GLN A 65 19.75 2.11 -19.08
C GLN A 65 18.38 1.42 -19.22
N ALA A 66 18.21 0.69 -20.32
CA ALA A 66 16.99 -0.09 -20.54
C ALA A 66 16.91 -1.23 -19.52
N LEU A 67 15.78 -1.30 -18.82
CA LEU A 67 15.49 -2.42 -17.93
C LEU A 67 15.19 -3.66 -18.76
N ASN A 68 15.73 -4.81 -18.35
CA ASN A 68 15.35 -6.10 -18.93
C ASN A 68 14.02 -6.61 -18.34
N ASP A 69 13.46 -7.66 -18.94
CA ASP A 69 12.15 -8.19 -18.55
C ASP A 69 12.11 -8.68 -17.09
N ASP A 70 13.20 -9.24 -16.57
CA ASP A 70 13.30 -9.71 -15.18
C ASP A 70 13.34 -8.53 -14.20
N GLU A 71 14.07 -7.47 -14.53
CA GLU A 71 14.10 -6.23 -13.75
C GLU A 71 12.74 -5.53 -13.71
N ILE A 72 12.05 -5.46 -14.85
CA ILE A 72 10.69 -4.90 -14.94
C ILE A 72 9.72 -5.73 -14.10
N PHE A 73 9.80 -7.06 -14.20
CA PHE A 73 8.95 -7.96 -13.41
C PHE A 73 9.21 -7.80 -11.90
N GLN A 74 10.47 -7.77 -11.47
CA GLN A 74 10.85 -7.63 -10.06
C GLN A 74 10.42 -6.27 -9.49
N ALA A 75 10.67 -5.18 -10.21
CA ALA A 75 10.25 -3.85 -9.77
C ALA A 75 8.72 -3.76 -9.69
N SER A 76 8.03 -4.35 -10.68
CA SER A 76 6.56 -4.44 -10.66
C SER A 76 6.05 -5.29 -9.50
N ALA A 77 6.71 -6.41 -9.17
CA ALA A 77 6.31 -7.28 -8.07
C ALA A 77 6.47 -6.60 -6.72
N LEU A 78 7.56 -5.86 -6.49
CA LEU A 78 7.70 -5.01 -5.30
C LEU A 78 6.65 -3.89 -5.28
N GLY A 79 6.41 -3.25 -6.42
CA GLY A 79 5.34 -2.25 -6.55
C GLY A 79 3.97 -2.81 -6.16
N TRP A 80 3.65 -4.02 -6.60
CA TRP A 80 2.43 -4.72 -6.18
C TRP A 80 2.44 -5.06 -4.70
N CYS A 81 3.54 -5.51 -4.10
CA CYS A 81 3.60 -5.68 -2.64
C CYS A 81 3.19 -4.41 -1.88
N ILE A 82 3.55 -3.22 -2.37
CA ILE A 82 3.14 -1.94 -1.78
C ILE A 82 1.64 -1.67 -1.99
N GLU A 83 1.11 -1.94 -3.18
CA GLU A 83 -0.34 -1.81 -3.45
C GLU A 83 -1.18 -2.82 -2.64
N TRP A 84 -0.67 -4.03 -2.38
CA TRP A 84 -1.26 -5.01 -1.47
C TRP A 84 -1.22 -4.53 -0.01
N LEU A 85 -0.10 -3.96 0.44
CA LEU A 85 0.03 -3.36 1.77
C LEU A 85 -0.97 -2.23 1.96
N GLN A 86 -1.09 -1.35 0.95
CA GLN A 86 -2.07 -0.29 0.96
C GLN A 86 -3.49 -0.87 1.00
N ALA A 87 -3.83 -1.83 0.15
CA ALA A 87 -5.16 -2.44 0.13
C ALA A 87 -5.54 -3.05 1.49
N TYR A 88 -4.60 -3.74 2.15
CA TYR A 88 -4.76 -4.23 3.52
C TYR A 88 -5.17 -3.12 4.48
N PHE A 89 -4.38 -2.04 4.57
CA PHE A 89 -4.69 -0.94 5.47
C PHE A 89 -6.01 -0.27 5.12
N LEU A 90 -6.33 -0.10 3.83
CA LEU A 90 -7.57 0.55 3.41
C LEU A 90 -8.82 -0.27 3.74
N VAL A 91 -8.77 -1.61 3.65
CA VAL A 91 -9.89 -2.47 4.03
C VAL A 91 -10.18 -2.34 5.53
N LEU A 92 -9.14 -2.30 6.38
CA LEU A 92 -9.32 -2.14 7.82
C LEU A 92 -9.72 -0.71 8.21
N ASP A 93 -9.10 0.30 7.57
CA ASP A 93 -9.42 1.72 7.74
C ASP A 93 -10.89 1.99 7.41
N ASP A 94 -11.41 1.42 6.32
CA ASP A 94 -12.83 1.56 5.96
C ASP A 94 -13.79 1.01 7.03
N ILE A 95 -13.41 -0.08 7.70
CA ILE A 95 -14.17 -0.67 8.80
C ILE A 95 -14.11 0.25 10.03
N MET A 96 -12.91 0.70 10.41
CA MET A 96 -12.68 1.54 11.60
C MET A 96 -13.35 2.91 11.47
N ASP A 97 -13.29 3.52 10.28
CA ASP A 97 -13.91 4.81 9.96
C ASP A 97 -15.41 4.69 9.63
N ASN A 98 -15.96 3.47 9.59
CA ASN A 98 -17.33 3.20 9.17
C ASN A 98 -17.65 3.78 7.76
N SER A 99 -16.65 3.78 6.87
CA SER A 99 -16.74 4.37 5.52
C SER A 99 -17.75 3.67 4.62
N HIS A 100 -18.38 4.41 3.71
CA HIS A 100 -19.40 3.86 2.79
C HIS A 100 -18.82 3.43 1.44
N THR A 101 -17.99 4.28 0.83
CA THR A 101 -17.45 4.08 -0.52
C THR A 101 -15.95 4.28 -0.58
N ARG A 102 -15.29 3.52 -1.45
CA ARG A 102 -13.88 3.66 -1.81
C ARG A 102 -13.71 3.38 -3.30
N ARG A 103 -12.94 4.24 -3.99
CA ARG A 103 -12.66 4.14 -5.43
C ARG A 103 -13.95 4.02 -6.28
N GLY A 104 -14.98 4.78 -5.91
CA GLY A 104 -16.27 4.79 -6.61
C GLY A 104 -17.15 3.55 -6.40
N GLN A 105 -16.80 2.65 -5.46
CA GLN A 105 -17.56 1.44 -5.14
C GLN A 105 -17.82 1.33 -3.64
N PRO A 106 -18.78 0.52 -3.16
CA PRO A 106 -18.93 0.26 -1.73
C PRO A 106 -17.63 -0.25 -1.09
N CYS A 107 -17.32 0.16 0.13
CA CYS A 107 -16.20 -0.44 0.87
C CYS A 107 -16.39 -1.97 0.98
N TRP A 108 -15.30 -2.74 0.96
CA TRP A 108 -15.40 -4.22 0.88
C TRP A 108 -16.31 -4.82 1.95
N TYR A 109 -16.20 -4.35 3.20
CA TYR A 109 -17.05 -4.81 4.31
C TYR A 109 -18.54 -4.46 4.17
N ARG A 110 -18.89 -3.52 3.29
CA ARG A 110 -20.28 -3.14 2.95
C ARG A 110 -20.87 -3.97 1.81
N VAL A 111 -20.05 -4.72 1.07
CA VAL A 111 -20.52 -5.56 -0.03
C VAL A 111 -21.40 -6.68 0.54
N PRO A 112 -22.59 -6.95 -0.05
CA PRO A 112 -23.45 -8.03 0.41
C PRO A 112 -22.70 -9.35 0.52
N LYS A 113 -22.93 -10.08 1.62
CA LYS A 113 -22.27 -11.35 2.00
C LYS A 113 -20.80 -11.25 2.45
N VAL A 114 -20.18 -10.07 2.44
CA VAL A 114 -18.83 -9.88 2.98
C VAL A 114 -18.90 -9.54 4.47
N GLY A 115 -19.47 -8.38 4.83
CA GLY A 115 -19.53 -7.95 6.23
C GLY A 115 -18.16 -7.94 6.90
N MET A 116 -18.10 -8.42 8.14
CA MET A 116 -16.85 -8.45 8.92
C MET A 116 -15.84 -9.52 8.49
N ILE A 117 -16.17 -10.40 7.52
CA ILE A 117 -15.17 -11.28 6.90
C ILE A 117 -14.03 -10.44 6.29
N ALA A 118 -14.36 -9.22 5.85
CA ALA A 118 -13.40 -8.23 5.36
C ALA A 118 -12.21 -7.98 6.30
N ALA A 119 -12.38 -8.08 7.63
CA ALA A 119 -11.27 -7.94 8.56
C ALA A 119 -10.21 -9.03 8.35
N ASN A 120 -10.64 -10.28 8.20
CA ASN A 120 -9.75 -11.40 7.90
C ASN A 120 -9.25 -11.37 6.45
N ASP A 121 -10.05 -10.91 5.49
CA ASP A 121 -9.58 -10.67 4.13
C ASP A 121 -8.43 -9.64 4.10
N GLY A 122 -8.52 -8.60 4.94
CA GLY A 122 -7.42 -7.66 5.17
C GLY A 122 -6.15 -8.38 5.66
N VAL A 123 -6.28 -9.25 6.67
CA VAL A 123 -5.14 -10.07 7.15
C VAL A 123 -4.58 -10.94 6.03
N LEU A 124 -5.43 -11.49 5.16
CA LEU A 124 -4.98 -12.29 4.02
C LEU A 124 -4.21 -11.44 2.99
N LEU A 125 -4.68 -10.24 2.68
CA LEU A 125 -3.95 -9.26 1.84
C LEU A 125 -2.55 -8.99 2.37
N ARG A 126 -2.42 -8.74 3.68
CA ARG A 126 -1.11 -8.55 4.35
C ARG A 126 -0.22 -9.78 4.21
N ASN A 127 -0.78 -10.98 4.38
CA ASN A 127 -0.04 -12.22 4.27
C ASN A 127 0.36 -12.59 2.84
N HIS A 128 -0.28 -12.07 1.80
CA HIS A 128 0.17 -12.26 0.42
C HIS A 128 1.52 -11.61 0.14
N ILE A 129 1.86 -10.51 0.82
CA ILE A 129 3.14 -9.80 0.65
C ILE A 129 4.34 -10.74 0.86
N PRO A 130 4.51 -11.41 2.02
CA PRO A 130 5.61 -12.35 2.20
C PRO A 130 5.53 -13.58 1.29
N ARG A 131 4.35 -13.97 0.76
CA ARG A 131 4.25 -15.03 -0.27
C ARG A 131 4.91 -14.59 -1.57
N ILE A 132 4.60 -13.37 -2.04
CA ILE A 132 5.21 -12.76 -3.24
C ILE A 132 6.72 -12.59 -3.02
N LEU A 133 7.12 -11.98 -1.91
CA LEU A 133 8.54 -11.75 -1.58
C LEU A 133 9.32 -13.07 -1.55
N ARG A 134 8.80 -14.09 -0.86
CA ARG A 134 9.44 -15.41 -0.79
C ARG A 134 9.55 -16.07 -2.16
N LYS A 135 8.52 -15.96 -3.01
CA LYS A 135 8.51 -16.64 -4.30
C LYS A 135 9.53 -16.05 -5.27
N HIS A 136 9.63 -14.72 -5.33
CA HIS A 136 10.40 -14.03 -6.37
C HIS A 136 11.74 -13.48 -5.90
N PHE A 137 11.93 -13.31 -4.58
CA PHE A 137 13.12 -12.63 -4.03
C PHE A 137 13.94 -13.49 -3.08
N LYS A 138 13.51 -14.69 -2.65
CA LYS A 138 14.25 -15.52 -1.68
C LYS A 138 15.71 -15.80 -2.07
N GLY A 139 16.02 -15.86 -3.36
CA GLY A 139 17.38 -16.08 -3.87
C GLY A 139 18.22 -14.81 -4.03
N LYS A 140 17.65 -13.62 -3.78
CA LYS A 140 18.34 -12.34 -3.91
C LYS A 140 19.15 -12.03 -2.66
N PRO A 141 20.31 -11.36 -2.79
CA PRO A 141 21.15 -11.01 -1.64
C PRO A 141 20.46 -10.06 -0.66
N TYR A 142 19.51 -9.25 -1.13
CA TYR A 142 18.76 -8.26 -0.35
C TYR A 142 17.39 -8.77 0.15
N TYR A 143 17.17 -10.10 0.17
CA TYR A 143 15.87 -10.68 0.54
C TYR A 143 15.45 -10.38 1.98
N VAL A 144 16.40 -10.48 2.92
CA VAL A 144 16.14 -10.26 4.34
C VAL A 144 15.83 -8.79 4.57
N GLU A 145 16.57 -7.90 3.93
CA GLU A 145 16.41 -6.46 3.97
C GLU A 145 15.03 -6.05 3.40
N LEU A 146 14.54 -6.72 2.36
CA LEU A 146 13.16 -6.52 1.89
C LEU A 146 12.12 -6.93 2.94
N LEU A 147 12.28 -8.09 3.58
CA LEU A 147 11.35 -8.52 4.63
C LEU A 147 11.33 -7.54 5.79
N ASP A 148 12.50 -7.11 6.26
CA ASP A 148 12.64 -6.17 7.36
C ASP A 148 12.07 -4.81 6.98
N LEU A 149 12.34 -4.31 5.77
CA LEU A 149 11.79 -3.06 5.26
C LEU A 149 10.25 -3.06 5.23
N PHE A 150 9.64 -4.12 4.68
CA PHE A 150 8.17 -4.21 4.63
C PHE A 150 7.55 -4.32 6.03
N ASN A 151 8.15 -5.11 6.93
CA ASN A 151 7.64 -5.26 8.30
C ASN A 151 7.80 -3.97 9.12
N GLU A 152 8.94 -3.28 9.01
CA GLU A 152 9.19 -2.01 9.71
C GLU A 152 8.23 -0.92 9.23
N VAL A 153 8.03 -0.78 7.91
CA VAL A 153 7.09 0.20 7.36
C VAL A 153 5.64 -0.17 7.69
N GLU A 154 5.28 -1.45 7.70
CA GLU A 154 3.97 -1.90 8.18
C GLU A 154 3.75 -1.50 9.65
N PHE A 155 4.74 -1.75 10.51
CA PHE A 155 4.70 -1.36 11.92
C PHE A 155 4.54 0.15 12.08
N GLN A 156 5.34 0.96 11.37
CA GLN A 156 5.25 2.41 11.38
C GLN A 156 3.85 2.89 10.95
N THR A 157 3.29 2.28 9.90
CA THR A 157 1.96 2.62 9.39
C THR A 157 0.87 2.27 10.41
N ALA A 158 0.95 1.08 11.03
CA ALA A 158 0.03 0.66 12.08
C ALA A 158 0.13 1.54 13.33
N ALA A 159 1.34 1.93 13.73
CA ALA A 159 1.57 2.87 14.83
C ALA A 159 1.01 4.26 14.52
N GLY A 160 1.15 4.73 13.28
CA GLY A 160 0.52 5.94 12.77
C GLY A 160 -1.00 5.89 12.83
N GLN A 161 -1.60 4.77 12.42
CA GLN A 161 -3.04 4.55 12.54
C GLN A 161 -3.50 4.52 14.01
N MET A 162 -2.73 3.87 14.89
CA MET A 162 -3.03 3.82 16.32
C MET A 162 -3.11 5.23 16.91
N ILE A 163 -2.10 6.08 16.67
CA ILE A 163 -2.10 7.45 17.21
C ILE A 163 -3.21 8.32 16.61
N ASP A 164 -3.62 8.07 15.37
CA ASP A 164 -4.77 8.73 14.75
C ASP A 164 -6.09 8.39 15.47
N LEU A 165 -6.32 7.09 15.68
CA LEU A 165 -7.55 6.59 16.31
C LEU A 165 -7.68 7.00 17.77
N ILE A 166 -6.63 6.86 18.59
CA ILE A 166 -6.70 7.26 20.00
C ILE A 166 -6.84 8.78 20.16
N THR A 167 -6.33 9.56 19.21
CA THR A 167 -6.48 11.02 19.23
C THR A 167 -7.92 11.43 18.90
N THR A 168 -8.55 10.75 17.95
CA THR A 168 -9.86 11.15 17.38
C THR A 168 -11.06 10.47 18.05
N LEU A 169 -10.88 9.27 18.62
CA LEU A 169 -11.95 8.42 19.14
C LEU A 169 -11.89 8.18 20.66
N GLU A 170 -10.72 8.34 21.30
CA GLU A 170 -10.57 8.04 22.73
C GLU A 170 -10.87 9.25 23.64
N GLY A 171 -11.83 9.06 24.55
CA GLY A 171 -12.24 10.05 25.54
C GLY A 171 -13.18 11.13 25.01
N GLU A 172 -13.33 12.22 25.75
CA GLU A 172 -14.17 13.34 25.31
C GLU A 172 -13.59 14.04 24.08
N LYS A 173 -14.49 14.50 23.21
CA LYS A 173 -14.17 15.30 22.01
C LYS A 173 -13.63 16.67 22.44
N ASP A 174 -12.34 16.71 22.72
CA ASP A 174 -11.60 17.91 23.13
C ASP A 174 -10.68 18.38 21.99
N LEU A 175 -11.03 19.51 21.39
CA LEU A 175 -10.26 20.10 20.29
C LEU A 175 -8.85 20.54 20.71
N SER A 176 -8.60 20.75 22.01
CA SER A 176 -7.28 21.17 22.51
C SER A 176 -6.21 20.09 22.31
N LYS A 177 -6.61 18.83 22.12
CA LYS A 177 -5.73 17.71 21.78
C LYS A 177 -5.12 17.84 20.38
N TYR A 178 -5.79 18.54 19.46
CA TYR A 178 -5.31 18.70 18.08
C TYR A 178 -4.23 19.77 18.00
N THR A 179 -2.98 19.31 17.83
CA THR A 179 -1.80 20.17 17.69
C THR A 179 -1.08 19.88 16.38
N LEU A 180 -0.35 20.88 15.85
CA LEU A 180 0.45 20.71 14.63
C LEU A 180 1.51 19.61 14.78
N SER A 181 2.11 19.47 15.98
CA SER A 181 3.09 18.42 16.25
C SER A 181 2.47 17.03 16.23
N LEU A 182 1.25 16.87 16.75
CA LEU A 182 0.52 15.62 16.70
C LEU A 182 0.09 15.27 15.28
N HIS A 183 -0.47 16.24 14.53
CA HIS A 183 -0.81 16.06 13.12
C HIS A 183 0.41 15.60 12.32
N ARG A 184 1.55 16.29 12.44
CA ARG A 184 2.80 15.90 11.77
C ARG A 184 3.21 14.47 12.10
N ARG A 185 3.12 14.05 13.37
CA ARG A 185 3.43 12.67 13.78
C ARG A 185 2.48 11.66 13.16
N ILE A 186 1.16 11.90 13.20
CA ILE A 186 0.16 11.04 12.57
C ILE A 186 0.49 10.87 11.09
N VAL A 187 0.63 11.98 10.36
CA VAL A 187 0.90 11.98 8.92
C VAL A 187 2.20 11.27 8.56
N GLN A 188 3.29 11.57 9.30
CA GLN A 188 4.59 10.97 9.07
C GLN A 188 4.52 9.45 9.14
N TYR A 189 3.93 8.91 10.21
CA TYR A 189 3.88 7.47 10.43
C TYR A 189 2.78 6.78 9.62
N LYS A 190 1.57 7.35 9.57
CA LYS A 190 0.40 6.75 8.90
C LYS A 190 0.53 6.77 7.38
N THR A 191 1.17 7.78 6.80
CA THR A 191 1.17 7.96 5.33
C THR A 191 2.57 7.99 4.72
N ALA A 192 3.49 8.78 5.26
CA ALA A 192 4.71 9.14 4.53
C ALA A 192 5.63 7.94 4.26
N TYR A 193 5.84 7.06 5.24
CA TYR A 193 6.75 5.92 5.08
C TYR A 193 6.31 4.95 3.97
N TYR A 194 5.07 4.44 4.02
CA TYR A 194 4.62 3.48 3.02
C TYR A 194 4.34 4.10 1.64
N SER A 195 4.05 5.41 1.60
CA SER A 195 3.65 6.10 0.36
C SER A 195 4.83 6.64 -0.44
N PHE A 196 5.89 7.10 0.23
CA PHE A 196 7.01 7.79 -0.41
C PHE A 196 8.34 7.08 -0.16
N TYR A 197 8.66 6.71 1.08
CA TYR A 197 9.93 6.05 1.39
C TYR A 197 10.00 4.62 0.86
N LEU A 198 8.99 3.79 1.14
CA LEU A 198 8.98 2.37 0.81
C LEU A 198 9.19 2.09 -0.70
N PRO A 199 8.55 2.80 -1.64
CA PRO A 199 8.80 2.58 -3.07
C PRO A 199 10.25 2.83 -3.49
N VAL A 200 10.87 3.91 -3.00
CA VAL A 200 12.26 4.26 -3.34
C VAL A 200 13.24 3.32 -2.63
N ALA A 201 12.97 2.94 -1.38
CA ALA A 201 13.76 1.97 -0.66
C ALA A 201 13.76 0.59 -1.34
N CYS A 202 12.62 0.15 -1.88
CA CYS A 202 12.53 -1.06 -2.71
C CYS A 202 13.44 -0.96 -3.94
N ALA A 203 13.42 0.17 -4.64
CA ALA A 203 14.26 0.40 -5.82
C ALA A 203 15.76 0.45 -5.46
N LEU A 204 16.14 1.07 -4.34
CA LEU A 204 17.52 1.10 -3.84
C LEU A 204 18.04 -0.31 -3.52
N LEU A 205 17.26 -1.12 -2.79
CA LEU A 205 17.64 -2.51 -2.49
C LEU A 205 17.81 -3.32 -3.78
N MET A 206 16.90 -3.17 -4.75
CA MET A 206 17.05 -3.80 -6.07
C MET A 206 18.30 -3.34 -6.82
N ALA A 207 18.77 -2.12 -6.59
CA ALA A 207 19.99 -1.57 -7.19
C ALA A 207 21.27 -2.06 -6.47
N GLY A 208 21.13 -2.81 -5.38
CA GLY A 208 22.26 -3.29 -4.57
C GLY A 208 22.76 -2.29 -3.54
N GLU A 209 21.99 -1.24 -3.27
CA GLU A 209 22.34 -0.21 -2.29
C GLU A 209 22.08 -0.68 -0.85
N ASN A 210 22.86 -0.17 0.09
CA ASN A 210 22.61 -0.33 1.52
C ASN A 210 21.79 0.86 2.05
N LEU A 211 20.59 0.60 2.55
CA LEU A 211 19.67 1.64 3.05
C LEU A 211 20.23 2.47 4.20
N ASP A 212 21.19 1.96 4.97
CA ASP A 212 21.86 2.71 6.04
C ASP A 212 22.65 3.92 5.51
N ASN A 213 23.09 3.87 4.25
CA ASN A 213 23.78 4.98 3.59
C ASN A 213 22.81 6.03 3.02
N HIS A 214 21.50 5.79 3.07
CA HIS A 214 20.47 6.59 2.39
C HIS A 214 19.50 7.26 3.39
N VAL A 215 19.99 7.64 4.56
CA VAL A 215 19.19 8.34 5.60
C VAL A 215 18.63 9.66 5.08
N ASP A 216 19.40 10.42 4.30
CA ASP A 216 18.94 11.69 3.73
C ASP A 216 17.80 11.49 2.72
N VAL A 217 17.85 10.42 1.93
CA VAL A 217 16.77 10.03 1.00
C VAL A 217 15.48 9.77 1.79
N LYS A 218 15.58 9.02 2.90
CA LYS A 218 14.44 8.77 3.80
C LYS A 218 13.87 10.08 4.35
N ASN A 219 14.71 10.99 4.84
CA ASN A 219 14.26 12.27 5.40
C ASN A 219 13.51 13.12 4.38
N ILE A 220 14.03 13.24 3.15
CA ILE A 220 13.38 13.98 2.07
C ILE A 220 12.01 13.37 1.73
N LEU A 221 11.94 12.06 1.56
CA LEU A 221 10.69 11.36 1.20
C LEU A 221 9.64 11.45 2.30
N VAL A 222 10.05 11.45 3.58
CA VAL A 222 9.14 11.63 4.70
C VAL A 222 8.56 13.05 4.72
N GLU A 223 9.36 14.09 4.44
CA GLU A 223 8.86 15.47 4.35
C GLU A 223 7.93 15.64 3.14
N MET A 224 8.25 15.03 1.99
CA MET A 224 7.35 15.00 0.83
C MET A 224 6.01 14.34 1.16
N GLY A 225 6.04 13.21 1.88
CA GLY A 225 4.82 12.53 2.33
C GLY A 225 4.01 13.34 3.33
N THR A 226 4.69 14.13 4.16
CA THR A 226 4.03 15.07 5.09
C THR A 226 3.30 16.17 4.32
N TYR A 227 3.96 16.76 3.33
CA TYR A 227 3.32 17.74 2.44
C TYR A 227 2.13 17.14 1.69
N PHE A 228 2.28 15.93 1.14
CA PHE A 228 1.21 15.25 0.41
C PHE A 228 -0.06 15.06 1.24
N GLN A 229 0.05 14.66 2.51
CA GLN A 229 -1.14 14.46 3.34
C GLN A 229 -1.79 15.80 3.74
N VAL A 230 -1.01 16.87 3.91
CA VAL A 230 -1.59 18.22 4.09
C VAL A 230 -2.42 18.63 2.87
N GLN A 231 -1.98 18.28 1.65
CA GLN A 231 -2.78 18.49 0.45
C GLN A 231 -4.04 17.60 0.43
N ASP A 232 -3.92 16.33 0.81
CA ASP A 232 -5.04 15.39 0.89
C ASP A 232 -6.11 15.89 1.88
N ASP A 233 -5.71 16.36 3.07
CA ASP A 233 -6.61 16.93 4.08
C ASP A 233 -7.31 18.21 3.58
N TYR A 234 -6.59 19.07 2.84
CA TYR A 234 -7.18 20.25 2.20
C TYR A 234 -8.23 19.85 1.14
N LEU A 235 -7.89 18.87 0.29
CA LEU A 235 -8.77 18.39 -0.76
C LEU A 235 -9.99 17.63 -0.20
N ASP A 236 -9.88 16.94 0.93
CA ASP A 236 -11.02 16.25 1.58
C ASP A 236 -12.12 17.25 2.00
N CYS A 237 -11.76 18.50 2.31
CA CYS A 237 -12.71 19.55 2.71
C CYS A 237 -13.14 20.47 1.54
N PHE A 238 -12.21 20.82 0.66
CA PHE A 238 -12.40 21.86 -0.37
C PHE A 238 -12.33 21.34 -1.82
N GLY A 239 -11.98 20.07 -2.02
CA GLY A 239 -11.90 19.46 -3.33
C GLY A 239 -13.29 19.13 -3.89
N ASP A 240 -13.41 19.13 -5.22
CA ASP A 240 -14.64 18.79 -5.91
C ASP A 240 -14.98 17.29 -5.71
N PRO A 241 -16.14 16.94 -5.13
CA PRO A 241 -16.56 15.55 -4.92
C PRO A 241 -16.59 14.69 -6.19
N GLU A 242 -16.83 15.29 -7.38
CA GLU A 242 -16.79 14.55 -8.63
C GLU A 242 -15.36 14.08 -9.00
N THR A 243 -14.35 14.78 -8.46
CA THR A 243 -12.93 14.47 -8.66
C THR A 243 -12.31 13.70 -7.49
N ASN A 244 -12.83 13.89 -6.28
CA ASN A 244 -12.46 13.19 -5.06
C ASN A 244 -13.39 12.01 -4.81
N TRP A 245 -12.98 10.84 -5.30
CA TRP A 245 -13.61 9.50 -5.27
C TRP A 245 -13.97 8.93 -3.87
N LYS A 246 -14.01 9.77 -2.83
CA LYS A 246 -14.51 9.46 -1.49
C LYS A 246 -15.66 10.39 -1.14
N ASP A 247 -16.85 9.83 -1.01
CA ASP A 247 -17.97 10.54 -0.39
C ASP A 247 -18.00 10.20 1.11
N ARG A 248 -17.62 11.16 1.95
CA ARG A 248 -17.95 11.10 3.38
C ARG A 248 -19.17 11.99 3.58
N HIS A 249 -20.36 11.45 3.41
CA HIS A 249 -21.57 12.08 3.95
C HIS A 249 -21.47 12.10 5.49
N ARG A 250 -20.76 13.08 6.03
CA ARG A 250 -20.84 13.47 7.45
C ARG A 250 -22.00 14.46 7.57
N TYR A 251 -23.20 13.91 7.72
CA TYR A 251 -24.34 14.62 8.31
C TYR A 251 -24.73 13.90 9.59
#